data_AF-A0A1Q4R2N3-F1
#
_entry.id   AF-A0A1Q4R2N3-F1
#
_cell.length_a   1.000
_cell.length_b   1.000
_cell.length_c   1.000
_cell.angle_alpha   90.00
_cell.angle_beta   90.00
_cell.angle_gamma   90.00
#
_symmetry.space_group_name_H-M   'P 1'
#
loop_
_entity.id
_entity.type
_entity.pdbx_description
1 polymer ?
#
loop_
_entity_poly.entity_id
_entity_poly.type
_entity_poly.pdbx_seq_one_letter_code
_entity_poly.pdbx_strand_id
1 'polypeptide(L)'
;MAIAHPDLQETEAQTRTQTQDISKGSPISETGHIDELRAEIQGLRAANQQLASDNQELQEKLEKSEKELQQFMLDFDLDSERKKLQAQNNILRSEQADTQRVIEHLKQEKNQIAEQSKLLQFQLKTLTEDITAQGQFHQVVRTTDLILKSSEIDYYDHEKHDLVLEILEEQVHKTIEGSRRYDLLVDLLKHNQKVDHKSDLLSELENIFKGIKSFSSQDKKQLTKIGFLVSDKGKHIKAIFHGDRRYQISFAKSCSDTRGGLNIIGEIRRKVF
;
A
#
# COMPACT_ATOMS: atom_id res chain seq x y z
N MET A 1 1.76 44.50 60.52
CA MET A 1 0.68 44.36 61.52
C MET A 1 1.35 43.94 62.82
N ALA A 2 1.62 44.90 63.69
CA ALA A 2 2.28 44.69 64.98
C ALA A 2 1.20 44.26 65.99
N ILE A 3 1.38 43.09 66.61
CA ILE A 3 0.52 42.63 67.70
C ILE A 3 1.36 42.73 68.97
N ALA A 4 1.16 43.85 69.66
CA ALA A 4 1.51 44.00 71.06
C ALA A 4 0.35 43.44 71.88
N HIS A 5 0.63 42.54 72.82
CA HIS A 5 -0.23 42.37 73.99
C HIS A 5 0.64 42.23 75.26
N PRO A 6 0.40 43.08 76.27
CA PRO A 6 1.13 43.14 77.52
C PRO A 6 0.46 42.25 78.57
N ASP A 7 1.22 41.49 79.36
CA ASP A 7 0.75 40.96 80.66
C ASP A 7 1.93 40.51 81.52
N LEU A 8 2.77 41.50 81.87
CA LEU A 8 3.88 41.37 82.81
C LEU A 8 3.59 42.05 84.16
N GLN A 9 2.32 42.34 84.47
CA GLN A 9 1.93 43.01 85.73
C GLN A 9 0.95 42.23 86.62
N GLU A 10 0.47 41.04 86.22
CA GLU A 10 -0.39 40.20 87.09
C GLU A 10 0.36 39.13 87.89
N THR A 11 1.64 38.88 87.61
CA THR A 11 2.41 37.82 88.29
C THR A 11 3.17 38.28 89.54
N GLU A 12 3.33 39.59 89.76
CA GLU A 12 4.06 40.13 90.92
C GLU A 12 3.18 40.41 92.16
N ALA A 13 1.85 40.32 92.03
CA ALA A 13 0.91 40.59 93.13
C ALA A 13 0.55 39.36 93.97
N GLN A 14 0.80 38.14 93.49
CA GLN A 14 0.48 36.90 94.21
C GLN A 14 1.63 36.36 95.07
N THR A 15 2.85 36.86 94.90
CA THR A 15 4.05 36.40 95.65
C THR A 15 4.37 37.23 96.90
N ARG A 16 3.62 38.32 97.18
CA ARG A 16 3.89 39.21 98.34
C ARG A 16 2.98 39.03 99.55
N THR A 17 1.99 38.13 99.51
CA THR A 17 0.99 37.96 100.57
C THR A 17 1.13 36.66 101.38
N GLN A 18 2.17 35.86 101.13
CA GLN A 18 2.45 34.61 101.86
C GLN A 18 3.79 34.65 102.63
N THR A 19 4.22 35.83 103.08
CA THR A 19 5.46 36.01 103.88
C THR A 19 5.22 36.75 105.20
N GLN A 20 4.06 36.54 105.83
CA GLN A 20 3.82 36.93 107.23
C GLN A 20 2.88 35.94 107.92
N ASP A 21 3.43 34.82 108.38
CA ASP A 21 3.03 34.20 109.65
C ASP A 21 4.10 33.20 110.07
N ILE A 22 4.96 33.62 110.98
CA ILE A 22 5.96 32.78 111.65
C ILE A 22 5.44 32.52 113.06
N SER A 23 5.63 31.28 113.54
CA SER A 23 5.69 30.88 114.96
C SER A 23 4.37 30.46 115.61
N LYS A 24 4.15 29.13 115.67
CA LYS A 24 3.88 28.36 116.90
C LYS A 24 3.66 26.86 116.60
N GLY A 25 4.58 26.00 117.05
CA GLY A 25 4.29 24.60 117.40
C GLY A 25 4.98 23.49 116.58
N SER A 26 5.83 22.72 117.27
CA SER A 26 6.35 21.35 116.97
C SER A 26 7.51 21.19 115.97
N PRO A 27 8.70 20.69 116.41
CA PRO A 27 9.85 20.47 115.55
C PRO A 27 9.84 19.05 114.95
N ILE A 28 9.04 18.82 113.90
CA ILE A 28 9.18 17.66 113.01
C ILE A 28 8.75 18.09 111.59
N SER A 29 9.68 18.02 110.62
CA SER A 29 9.52 18.03 109.14
C SER A 29 9.91 19.24 108.26
N GLU A 30 10.59 20.29 108.74
CA GLU A 30 11.11 21.35 107.83
C GLU A 30 12.28 20.88 106.94
N THR A 31 13.11 19.95 107.41
CA THR A 31 14.19 19.35 106.62
C THR A 31 13.66 18.44 105.51
N GLY A 32 12.59 17.68 105.77
CA GLY A 32 11.95 16.82 104.75
C GLY A 32 11.35 17.61 103.60
N HIS A 33 10.76 18.78 103.89
CA HIS A 33 10.14 19.62 102.85
C HIS A 33 11.17 20.34 101.97
N ILE A 34 12.32 20.74 102.55
CA ILE A 34 13.47 21.28 101.78
C ILE A 34 14.08 20.19 100.89
N ASP A 35 14.18 18.95 101.39
CA ASP A 35 14.70 17.82 100.62
C ASP A 35 13.72 17.38 99.50
N GLU A 36 12.41 17.47 99.72
CA GLU A 36 11.37 17.31 98.68
C GLU A 36 11.49 18.38 97.59
N LEU A 37 11.62 19.66 97.95
CA LEU A 37 11.83 20.75 96.99
C LEU A 37 13.15 20.62 96.21
N ARG A 38 14.22 20.11 96.85
CA ARG A 38 15.49 19.81 96.18
C ARG A 38 15.35 18.66 95.19
N ALA A 39 14.63 17.61 95.56
CA ALA A 39 14.32 16.49 94.67
C ALA A 39 13.47 16.93 93.48
N GLU A 40 12.50 17.82 93.69
CA GLU A 40 11.68 18.41 92.63
C GLU A 40 12.52 19.29 91.70
N ILE A 41 13.38 20.17 92.23
CA ILE A 41 14.31 20.98 91.43
C ILE A 41 15.28 20.08 90.63
N GLN A 42 15.75 18.99 91.22
CA GLN A 42 16.61 18.03 90.52
C GLN A 42 15.85 17.29 89.42
N GLY A 43 14.60 16.91 89.66
CA GLY A 43 13.70 16.33 88.66
C GLY A 43 13.40 17.29 87.51
N LEU A 44 13.11 18.56 87.82
CA LEU A 44 12.90 19.61 86.83
C LEU A 44 14.17 19.92 86.02
N ARG A 45 15.36 19.86 86.64
CA ARG A 45 16.63 19.99 85.94
C ARG A 45 16.88 18.82 84.99
N ALA A 46 16.60 17.58 85.41
CA ALA A 46 16.70 16.41 84.56
C ALA A 46 15.71 16.47 83.40
N ALA A 47 14.46 16.88 83.65
CA ALA A 47 13.46 17.07 82.62
C ALA A 47 13.86 18.17 81.62
N ASN A 48 14.41 19.30 82.08
CA ASN A 48 14.93 20.35 81.19
C ASN A 48 16.14 19.90 80.38
N GLN A 49 17.03 19.08 80.94
CA GLN A 49 18.14 18.48 80.19
C GLN A 49 17.65 17.51 79.13
N GLN A 50 16.65 16.68 79.45
CA GLN A 50 16.03 15.78 78.48
C GLN A 50 15.34 16.56 77.37
N LEU A 51 14.54 17.58 77.69
CA LEU A 51 13.90 18.45 76.71
C LEU A 51 14.92 19.16 75.82
N ALA A 52 16.08 19.56 76.36
CA ALA A 52 17.15 20.13 75.55
C ALA A 52 17.74 19.11 74.56
N SER A 53 17.94 17.86 74.99
CA SER A 53 18.39 16.77 74.13
C SER A 53 17.37 16.44 73.04
N ASP A 54 16.08 16.33 73.40
CA ASP A 54 15.00 16.02 72.46
C ASP A 54 14.83 17.15 71.43
N ASN A 55 14.95 18.41 71.88
CA ASN A 55 14.92 19.57 70.97
C ASN A 55 16.11 19.55 70.00
N GLN A 56 17.29 19.16 70.46
CA GLN A 56 18.45 19.01 69.58
C GLN A 56 18.22 17.91 68.54
N GLU A 57 17.70 16.75 68.95
CA GLU A 57 17.40 15.64 68.04
C GLU A 57 16.32 16.03 67.01
N LEU A 58 15.30 16.79 67.44
CA LEU A 58 14.27 17.33 66.54
C LEU A 58 14.85 18.33 65.55
N GLN A 59 15.78 19.18 65.97
CA GLN A 59 16.47 20.11 65.07
C GLN A 59 17.31 19.37 64.02
N GLU A 60 18.04 18.32 64.43
CA GLU A 60 18.82 17.49 63.50
C GLU A 60 17.92 16.76 62.49
N LYS A 61 16.76 16.22 62.95
CA LYS A 61 15.77 15.60 62.06
C LYS A 61 15.15 16.60 61.08
N LEU A 62 14.86 17.81 61.55
CA LEU A 62 14.32 18.88 60.71
C LEU A 62 15.35 19.26 59.63
N GLU A 63 16.59 19.51 60.01
CA GLU A 63 17.66 19.89 59.08
C GLU A 63 17.91 18.79 58.04
N LYS A 64 17.86 17.52 58.47
CA LYS A 64 17.97 16.37 57.55
C LYS A 64 16.82 16.34 56.55
N SER A 65 15.58 16.50 57.02
CA SER A 65 14.40 16.52 56.14
C SER A 65 14.42 17.70 55.18
N GLU A 66 14.89 18.87 55.60
CA GLU A 66 15.06 20.05 54.74
C GLU A 66 16.10 19.80 53.65
N LYS A 67 17.23 19.17 53.98
CA LYS A 67 18.25 18.80 52.99
C LYS A 67 17.73 17.77 51.98
N GLU A 68 16.96 16.78 52.43
CA GLU A 68 16.32 15.80 51.55
C GLU A 68 15.31 16.45 50.60
N LEU A 69 14.51 17.41 51.09
CA LEU A 69 13.58 18.19 50.27
C LEU A 69 14.33 19.06 49.24
N GLN A 70 15.40 19.73 49.64
CA GLN A 70 16.22 20.53 48.72
C GLN A 70 16.86 19.67 47.63
N GLN A 71 17.39 18.50 48.00
CA GLN A 71 17.97 17.56 47.04
C GLN A 71 16.91 17.05 46.06
N PHE A 72 15.72 16.67 46.55
CA PHE A 72 14.61 16.26 45.70
C PHE A 72 14.17 17.37 44.73
N MET A 73 14.12 18.63 45.18
CA MET A 73 13.82 19.77 44.32
C MET A 73 14.89 20.03 43.26
N LEU A 74 16.16 19.73 43.55
CA LEU A 74 17.26 19.86 42.58
C LEU A 74 17.23 18.74 41.53
N ASP A 75 16.90 17.52 41.95
CA ASP A 75 16.81 16.34 41.08
C ASP A 75 15.55 16.37 40.18
N PHE A 76 14.50 17.08 40.62
CA PHE A 76 13.24 17.23 39.88
C PHE A 76 13.30 18.40 38.88
N ASP A 77 14.05 18.23 37.80
CA ASP A 77 14.12 19.19 36.68
C ASP A 77 12.88 19.09 35.78
N LEU A 78 11.74 19.52 36.32
CA LEU A 78 10.46 19.64 35.63
C LEU A 78 10.56 20.42 34.32
N ASP A 79 11.47 21.40 34.25
CA ASP A 79 11.64 22.24 33.07
C ASP A 79 12.30 21.45 31.93
N SER A 80 13.26 20.58 32.22
CA SER A 80 13.83 19.66 31.23
C SER A 80 12.81 18.68 30.69
N GLU A 81 11.98 18.08 31.56
CA GLU A 81 10.92 17.16 31.15
C GLU A 81 9.83 17.87 30.34
N ARG A 82 9.41 19.07 30.77
CA ARG A 82 8.47 19.92 30.04
C ARG A 82 8.99 20.30 28.66
N LYS A 83 10.28 20.64 28.53
CA LYS A 83 10.93 20.93 27.24
C LYS A 83 10.94 19.71 26.32
N LYS A 84 11.25 18.52 26.84
CA LYS A 84 11.20 17.26 26.07
C LYS A 84 9.79 16.97 25.56
N LEU A 85 8.78 17.07 26.42
CA LEU A 85 7.37 16.89 26.05
C LEU A 85 6.89 17.92 25.02
N GLN A 86 7.34 19.17 25.13
CA GLN A 86 7.04 20.20 24.14
C GLN A 86 7.68 19.89 22.78
N ALA A 87 8.95 19.47 22.75
CA ALA A 87 9.62 19.06 21.52
C ALA A 87 8.90 17.89 20.85
N GLN A 88 8.51 16.87 21.63
CA GLN A 88 7.76 15.72 21.12
C GLN A 88 6.37 16.13 20.58
N ASN A 89 5.66 17.02 21.26
CA ASN A 89 4.37 17.54 20.76
C ASN A 89 4.53 18.30 19.45
N ASN A 90 5.61 19.08 19.28
CA ASN A 90 5.85 19.81 18.04
C ASN A 90 6.15 18.85 16.86
N ILE A 91 6.92 17.79 17.10
CA ILE A 91 7.18 16.74 16.09
C ILE A 91 5.86 16.06 15.70
N LEU A 92 5.07 15.61 16.68
CA LEU A 92 3.78 14.96 16.43
C LEU A 92 2.83 15.86 15.64
N ARG A 93 2.81 17.17 15.93
CA ARG A 93 2.00 18.13 15.17
C ARG A 93 2.48 18.29 13.73
N SER A 94 3.79 18.26 13.49
CA SER A 94 4.34 18.27 12.13
C SER A 94 3.95 17.01 11.37
N GLU A 95 4.12 15.84 11.97
CA GLU A 95 3.74 14.55 11.37
C GLU A 95 2.22 14.47 11.09
N GLN A 96 1.39 15.00 12.00
CA GLN A 96 -0.04 15.13 11.77
C GLN A 96 -0.37 16.05 10.59
N ALA A 97 0.35 17.16 10.43
CA ALA A 97 0.14 18.06 9.30
C ALA A 97 0.53 17.38 7.96
N ASP A 98 1.64 16.64 7.93
CA ASP A 98 2.09 15.94 6.72
C ASP A 98 1.17 14.77 6.36
N THR A 99 0.74 13.98 7.34
CA THR A 99 -0.27 12.92 7.11
C THR A 99 -1.59 13.49 6.61
N GLN A 100 -2.03 14.64 7.15
CA GLN A 100 -3.24 15.31 6.67
C GLN A 100 -3.12 15.78 5.21
N ARG A 101 -1.96 16.33 4.82
CA ARG A 101 -1.68 16.71 3.43
C ARG A 101 -1.76 15.51 2.49
N VAL A 102 -1.18 14.37 2.89
CA VAL A 102 -1.22 13.13 2.09
C VAL A 102 -2.66 12.63 1.95
N ILE A 103 -3.44 12.64 3.04
CA ILE A 103 -4.86 12.24 3.00
C ILE A 103 -5.65 13.13 2.02
N GLU A 104 -5.39 14.43 2.03
CA GLU A 104 -6.08 15.38 1.17
C GLU A 104 -5.73 15.19 -0.31
N HIS A 105 -4.46 14.94 -0.62
CA HIS A 105 -4.02 14.56 -1.96
C HIS A 105 -4.69 13.26 -2.44
N LEU A 106 -4.68 12.20 -1.63
CA LEU A 106 -5.31 10.93 -1.97
C LEU A 106 -6.83 11.06 -2.17
N LYS A 107 -7.49 11.94 -1.42
CA LYS A 107 -8.91 12.26 -1.64
C LYS A 107 -9.14 12.92 -3.00
N GLN A 108 -8.27 13.85 -3.39
CA GLN A 108 -8.36 14.51 -4.69
C GLN A 108 -8.17 13.51 -5.84
N GLU A 109 -7.13 12.67 -5.78
CA GLU A 109 -6.89 11.62 -6.79
C GLU A 109 -8.06 10.63 -6.89
N LYS A 110 -8.60 10.19 -5.74
CA LYS A 110 -9.78 9.30 -5.71
C LYS A 110 -10.96 9.93 -6.43
N ASN A 111 -11.21 11.22 -6.20
CA ASN A 111 -12.31 11.94 -6.86
C ASN A 111 -12.08 12.05 -8.37
N GLN A 112 -10.86 12.38 -8.80
CA GLN A 112 -10.50 12.45 -10.22
C GLN A 112 -10.70 11.09 -10.92
N ILE A 113 -10.26 9.99 -10.30
CA ILE A 113 -10.46 8.63 -10.84
C ILE A 113 -11.96 8.30 -10.91
N ALA A 114 -12.74 8.68 -9.90
CA ALA A 114 -14.19 8.45 -9.91
C ALA A 114 -14.90 9.22 -11.05
N GLU A 115 -14.50 10.47 -11.31
CA GLU A 115 -15.02 11.26 -12.43
C GLU A 115 -14.63 10.67 -13.78
N GLN A 116 -13.37 10.28 -13.95
CA GLN A 116 -12.89 9.60 -15.16
C GLN A 116 -13.64 8.29 -15.41
N SER A 117 -13.82 7.48 -14.36
CA SER A 117 -14.58 6.23 -14.45
C SER A 117 -16.03 6.47 -14.88
N LYS A 118 -16.67 7.51 -14.32
CA LYS A 118 -18.03 7.90 -14.71
C LYS A 118 -18.12 8.35 -16.16
N LEU A 119 -17.13 9.12 -16.63
CA LEU A 119 -17.06 9.56 -18.03
C LEU A 119 -16.86 8.38 -18.99
N LEU A 120 -15.92 7.47 -18.67
CA LEU A 120 -15.68 6.27 -19.46
C LEU A 120 -16.92 5.35 -19.48
N GLN A 121 -17.60 5.19 -18.35
CA GLN A 121 -18.86 4.45 -18.28
C GLN A 121 -19.94 5.10 -19.14
N PHE A 122 -20.04 6.43 -19.15
CA PHE A 122 -20.94 7.15 -20.03
C PHE A 122 -20.59 6.90 -21.50
N GLN A 123 -19.32 7.05 -21.89
CA GLN A 123 -18.86 6.79 -23.26
C GLN A 123 -19.14 5.34 -23.69
N LEU A 124 -18.85 4.36 -22.83
CA LEU A 124 -19.17 2.95 -23.11
C LEU A 124 -20.67 2.76 -23.29
N LYS A 125 -21.49 3.40 -22.46
CA LYS A 125 -22.95 3.34 -22.60
C LYS A 125 -23.41 3.95 -23.93
N THR A 126 -22.92 5.13 -24.29
CA THR A 126 -23.26 5.78 -25.56
C THR A 126 -22.81 4.94 -26.75
N LEU A 127 -21.58 4.41 -26.73
CA LEU A 127 -21.07 3.59 -27.80
C LEU A 127 -21.80 2.23 -27.89
N THR A 128 -22.19 1.66 -26.75
CA THR A 128 -23.02 0.45 -26.73
C THR A 128 -24.39 0.74 -27.29
N GLU A 129 -25.01 1.87 -26.91
CA GLU A 129 -26.28 2.33 -27.48
C GLU A 129 -26.14 2.54 -28.99
N ASP A 130 -25.06 3.16 -29.47
CA ASP A 130 -24.77 3.34 -30.90
C ASP A 130 -24.56 2.00 -31.62
N ILE A 131 -23.81 1.05 -31.04
CA ILE A 131 -23.63 -0.29 -31.60
C ILE A 131 -24.95 -1.06 -31.60
N THR A 132 -25.77 -0.94 -30.56
CA THR A 132 -27.08 -1.58 -30.53
C THR A 132 -28.06 -0.92 -31.48
N ALA A 133 -27.99 0.40 -31.68
CA ALA A 133 -28.77 1.13 -32.67
C ALA A 133 -28.31 0.78 -34.08
N GLN A 134 -27.00 0.65 -34.33
CA GLN A 134 -26.43 0.13 -35.57
C GLN A 134 -26.74 -1.36 -35.76
N GLY A 135 -26.81 -2.15 -34.70
CA GLY A 135 -27.18 -3.56 -34.67
C GLY A 135 -28.68 -3.77 -34.91
N GLN A 136 -29.52 -2.85 -34.43
CA GLN A 136 -30.95 -2.76 -34.74
C GLN A 136 -31.18 -2.17 -36.14
N PHE A 137 -30.31 -1.28 -36.63
CA PHE A 137 -30.25 -0.89 -38.04
C PHE A 137 -29.86 -2.07 -38.92
N HIS A 138 -28.93 -2.93 -38.46
CA HIS A 138 -28.65 -4.23 -39.04
C HIS A 138 -29.77 -5.25 -38.81
N GLN A 139 -30.77 -5.00 -37.94
CA GLN A 139 -32.00 -5.80 -37.88
C GLN A 139 -33.06 -5.31 -38.86
N VAL A 140 -32.89 -4.12 -39.45
CA VAL A 140 -33.36 -3.88 -40.81
C VAL A 140 -32.38 -4.58 -41.77
N VAL A 141 -32.15 -5.88 -41.54
CA VAL A 141 -31.79 -6.82 -42.58
C VAL A 141 -32.88 -6.63 -43.62
N ARG A 142 -32.57 -5.88 -44.68
CA ARG A 142 -33.32 -6.07 -45.92
C ARG A 142 -33.23 -7.57 -46.16
N THR A 143 -34.33 -8.20 -46.53
CA THR A 143 -34.51 -9.66 -46.67
C THR A 143 -33.58 -10.33 -47.70
N THR A 144 -32.44 -9.71 -48.01
CA THR A 144 -31.48 -9.95 -49.08
C THR A 144 -30.04 -10.14 -48.58
N ASP A 145 -29.73 -9.92 -47.29
CA ASP A 145 -28.33 -10.02 -46.81
C ASP A 145 -27.92 -11.47 -46.51
N LEU A 146 -26.73 -11.86 -47.00
CA LEU A 146 -26.14 -13.19 -46.78
C LEU A 146 -25.25 -13.16 -45.53
N ILE A 147 -25.64 -13.88 -44.48
CA ILE A 147 -24.87 -13.99 -43.24
C ILE A 147 -24.21 -15.38 -43.16
N LEU A 148 -22.88 -15.43 -43.14
CA LEU A 148 -22.09 -16.65 -42.97
C LEU A 148 -21.63 -16.78 -41.51
N LYS A 149 -22.15 -17.75 -40.78
CA LYS A 149 -21.76 -18.02 -39.39
C LYS A 149 -20.70 -19.11 -39.32
N SER A 150 -19.65 -18.91 -38.52
CA SER A 150 -18.62 -19.90 -38.21
C SER A 150 -18.23 -19.82 -36.73
N SER A 151 -17.93 -20.96 -36.12
CA SER A 151 -17.44 -21.06 -34.73
C SER A 151 -15.92 -21.12 -34.62
N GLU A 152 -15.20 -21.28 -35.74
CA GLU A 152 -13.74 -21.23 -35.77
C GLU A 152 -13.27 -19.78 -35.52
N ILE A 153 -12.11 -19.64 -34.87
CA ILE A 153 -11.48 -18.34 -34.60
C ILE A 153 -10.58 -17.94 -35.76
N ASP A 154 -10.43 -16.63 -35.99
CA ASP A 154 -9.40 -16.12 -36.89
C ASP A 154 -8.05 -16.10 -36.14
N TYR A 155 -7.01 -16.67 -36.73
CA TYR A 155 -5.64 -16.62 -36.21
C TYR A 155 -4.90 -15.37 -36.64
N TYR A 156 -5.29 -14.77 -37.75
CA TYR A 156 -4.85 -13.47 -38.23
C TYR A 156 -6.04 -12.64 -38.70
N ASP A 157 -5.87 -11.32 -38.70
CA ASP A 157 -6.95 -10.40 -39.00
C ASP A 157 -7.64 -10.74 -40.33
N HIS A 158 -8.97 -10.84 -40.29
CA HIS A 158 -9.83 -11.10 -41.43
C HIS A 158 -9.60 -12.46 -42.15
N GLU A 159 -8.98 -13.46 -41.51
CA GLU A 159 -8.69 -14.78 -42.11
C GLU A 159 -9.91 -15.44 -42.80
N LYS A 160 -11.02 -15.65 -42.09
CA LYS A 160 -12.23 -16.26 -42.66
C LYS A 160 -12.80 -15.46 -43.83
N HIS A 161 -12.75 -14.13 -43.73
CA HIS A 161 -13.26 -13.23 -44.76
C HIS A 161 -12.42 -13.36 -46.04
N ASP A 162 -11.10 -13.25 -45.92
CA ASP A 162 -10.18 -13.35 -47.04
C ASP A 162 -10.19 -14.74 -47.69
N LEU A 163 -10.37 -15.81 -46.90
CA LEU A 163 -10.56 -17.17 -47.40
C LEU A 163 -11.80 -17.29 -48.31
N VAL A 164 -12.93 -16.71 -47.88
CA VAL A 164 -14.15 -16.73 -48.69
C VAL A 164 -13.94 -15.96 -50.00
N LEU A 165 -13.32 -14.78 -49.95
CA LEU A 165 -13.02 -14.01 -51.16
C LEU A 165 -12.06 -14.73 -52.11
N GLU A 166 -11.00 -15.37 -51.59
CA GLU A 166 -10.07 -16.19 -52.38
C GLU A 166 -10.80 -17.33 -53.13
N ILE A 167 -11.73 -18.01 -52.44
CA ILE A 167 -12.57 -19.04 -53.07
C ILE A 167 -13.47 -18.43 -54.16
N LEU A 168 -14.06 -17.25 -53.93
CA LEU A 168 -14.89 -16.59 -54.92
C LEU A 168 -14.08 -16.16 -56.16
N GLU A 169 -12.88 -15.61 -55.96
CA GLU A 169 -11.93 -15.27 -57.03
C GLU A 169 -11.58 -16.49 -57.89
N GLU A 170 -11.24 -17.61 -57.25
CA GLU A 170 -11.00 -18.87 -57.98
C GLU A 170 -12.21 -19.32 -58.80
N GLN A 171 -13.42 -19.11 -58.30
CA GLN A 171 -14.64 -19.46 -59.02
C GLN A 171 -14.94 -18.52 -60.18
N VAL A 172 -14.57 -17.24 -60.10
CA VAL A 172 -14.69 -16.30 -61.22
C VAL A 172 -13.88 -16.80 -62.41
N HIS A 173 -12.63 -17.21 -62.19
CA HIS A 173 -11.75 -17.73 -63.24
C HIS A 173 -12.27 -19.00 -63.93
N LYS A 174 -13.12 -19.77 -63.24
CA LYS A 174 -13.74 -21.00 -63.75
C LYS A 174 -15.12 -20.75 -64.39
N THR A 175 -15.65 -19.52 -64.31
CA THR A 175 -16.99 -19.17 -64.76
C THR A 175 -16.95 -18.45 -66.10
N ILE A 176 -17.95 -18.69 -66.94
CA ILE A 176 -18.10 -18.03 -68.25
C ILE A 176 -18.41 -16.54 -68.03
N GLU A 177 -17.58 -15.67 -68.59
CA GLU A 177 -17.75 -14.21 -68.56
C GLU A 177 -19.10 -13.78 -69.18
N GLY A 178 -19.76 -12.79 -68.57
CA GLY A 178 -21.08 -12.31 -68.97
C GLY A 178 -22.26 -13.22 -68.57
N SER A 179 -22.01 -14.32 -67.86
CA SER A 179 -23.09 -15.10 -67.24
C SER A 179 -23.59 -14.45 -65.95
N ARG A 180 -24.84 -14.72 -65.56
CA ARG A 180 -25.39 -14.21 -64.28
C ARG A 180 -24.55 -14.64 -63.08
N ARG A 181 -23.96 -15.84 -63.12
CA ARG A 181 -23.06 -16.34 -62.08
C ARG A 181 -21.77 -15.50 -62.02
N TYR A 182 -21.18 -15.19 -63.18
CA TYR A 182 -20.00 -14.32 -63.26
C TYR A 182 -20.31 -12.93 -62.70
N ASP A 183 -21.40 -12.31 -63.14
CA ASP A 183 -21.79 -10.97 -62.69
C ASP A 183 -21.99 -10.92 -61.17
N LEU A 184 -22.63 -11.94 -60.58
CA LEU A 184 -22.82 -12.03 -59.13
C LEU A 184 -21.49 -12.20 -58.38
N LEU A 185 -20.58 -13.05 -58.87
CA LEU A 185 -19.29 -13.26 -58.22
C LEU A 185 -18.42 -11.99 -58.29
N VAL A 186 -18.39 -11.31 -59.44
CA VAL A 186 -17.67 -10.04 -59.61
C VAL A 186 -18.28 -8.95 -58.75
N ASP A 187 -19.62 -8.87 -58.66
CA ASP A 187 -20.31 -7.90 -57.81
C ASP A 187 -20.00 -8.11 -56.32
N LEU A 188 -19.97 -9.36 -55.86
CA LEU A 188 -19.56 -9.71 -54.49
C LEU A 188 -18.11 -9.30 -54.21
N LEU A 189 -17.17 -9.62 -55.11
CA LEU A 189 -15.76 -9.24 -54.94
C LEU A 189 -15.56 -7.71 -54.99
N LYS A 190 -16.33 -7.01 -55.82
CA LYS A 190 -16.26 -5.55 -55.94
C LYS A 190 -16.64 -4.83 -54.64
N HIS A 191 -17.61 -5.37 -53.91
CA HIS A 191 -18.13 -4.75 -52.68
C HIS A 191 -17.47 -5.30 -51.40
N ASN A 192 -16.61 -6.32 -51.49
CA ASN A 192 -15.90 -6.90 -50.36
C ASN A 192 -14.41 -6.96 -50.67
N GLN A 193 -13.63 -6.03 -50.10
CA GLN A 193 -12.20 -5.90 -50.38
C GLN A 193 -11.38 -6.83 -49.49
N LYS A 194 -10.45 -7.59 -50.10
CA LYS A 194 -9.49 -8.42 -49.39
C LYS A 194 -8.47 -7.56 -48.63
N VAL A 195 -8.11 -7.96 -47.42
CA VAL A 195 -7.05 -7.29 -46.63
C VAL A 195 -5.68 -7.92 -46.91
N ASP A 196 -5.66 -9.24 -47.17
CA ASP A 196 -4.53 -10.05 -47.65
C ASP A 196 -3.37 -10.24 -46.66
N HIS A 197 -3.64 -10.27 -45.36
CA HIS A 197 -2.62 -10.57 -44.34
C HIS A 197 -1.96 -11.96 -44.50
N LYS A 198 -2.63 -12.89 -45.17
CA LYS A 198 -2.08 -14.21 -45.53
C LYS A 198 -0.81 -14.07 -46.38
N SER A 199 -0.76 -13.13 -47.34
CA SER A 199 0.41 -12.98 -48.22
C SER A 199 1.61 -12.38 -47.50
N ASP A 200 1.37 -11.46 -46.55
CA ASP A 200 2.39 -10.92 -45.65
C ASP A 200 3.01 -12.03 -44.79
N LEU A 201 2.18 -12.86 -44.15
CA LEU A 201 2.63 -13.99 -43.34
C LEU A 201 3.45 -15.00 -44.16
N LEU A 202 2.98 -15.32 -45.37
CA LEU A 202 3.71 -16.20 -46.29
C LEU A 202 5.06 -15.59 -46.71
N SER A 203 5.11 -14.29 -46.96
CA SER A 203 6.35 -13.57 -47.31
C SER A 203 7.35 -13.57 -46.15
N GLU A 204 6.89 -13.38 -44.91
CA GLU A 204 7.74 -13.51 -43.72
C GLU A 204 8.27 -14.95 -43.57
N LEU A 205 7.43 -15.97 -43.78
CA LEU A 205 7.85 -17.37 -43.76
C LEU A 205 8.88 -17.68 -44.85
N GLU A 206 8.67 -17.15 -46.07
CA GLU A 206 9.62 -17.27 -47.16
C GLU A 206 10.98 -16.66 -46.78
N ASN A 207 10.98 -15.47 -46.18
CA ASN A 207 12.20 -14.82 -45.71
C ASN A 207 12.95 -15.61 -44.63
N ILE A 208 12.22 -16.27 -43.72
CA ILE A 208 12.83 -17.14 -42.71
C ILE A 208 13.49 -18.34 -43.40
N PHE A 209 12.74 -19.09 -44.21
CA PHE A 209 13.21 -20.37 -44.74
C PHE A 209 14.07 -20.29 -46.00
N LYS A 210 14.20 -19.11 -46.63
CA LYS A 210 14.99 -18.92 -47.85
C LYS A 210 16.48 -19.16 -47.59
N GLY A 211 17.02 -20.23 -48.17
CA GLY A 211 18.43 -20.55 -48.08
C GLY A 211 18.89 -21.11 -46.72
N ILE A 212 17.96 -21.50 -45.84
CA ILE A 212 18.31 -22.14 -44.57
C ILE A 212 19.10 -23.43 -44.83
N LYS A 213 20.33 -23.47 -44.28
CA LYS A 213 21.14 -24.70 -44.17
C LYS A 213 20.92 -25.41 -42.84
N SER A 214 20.77 -24.63 -41.77
CA SER A 214 20.55 -25.12 -40.41
C SER A 214 19.65 -24.14 -39.68
N PHE A 215 18.63 -24.66 -39.01
CA PHE A 215 17.66 -23.89 -38.27
C PHE A 215 18.28 -23.35 -36.97
N SER A 216 18.34 -22.03 -36.88
CA SER A 216 19.01 -21.31 -35.81
C SER A 216 18.04 -20.86 -34.72
N SER A 217 18.59 -20.40 -33.59
CA SER A 217 17.81 -19.75 -32.54
C SER A 217 17.15 -18.45 -33.00
N GLN A 218 17.68 -17.80 -34.04
CA GLN A 218 17.08 -16.60 -34.62
C GLN A 218 15.84 -16.95 -35.44
N ASP A 219 15.93 -17.98 -36.29
CA ASP A 219 14.79 -18.47 -37.10
C ASP A 219 13.64 -18.93 -36.18
N LYS A 220 13.99 -19.56 -35.06
CA LYS A 220 13.02 -19.91 -34.00
C LYS A 220 12.27 -18.70 -33.48
N LYS A 221 12.97 -17.61 -33.16
CA LYS A 221 12.35 -16.37 -32.65
C LYS A 221 11.43 -15.74 -33.70
N GLN A 222 11.86 -15.74 -34.97
CA GLN A 222 11.06 -15.20 -36.07
C GLN A 222 9.78 -16.01 -36.29
N LEU A 223 9.85 -17.35 -36.28
CA LEU A 223 8.66 -18.20 -36.36
C LEU A 223 7.71 -18.02 -35.17
N THR A 224 8.25 -17.85 -33.97
CA THR A 224 7.43 -17.54 -32.80
C THR A 224 6.74 -16.19 -32.90
N LYS A 225 7.37 -15.20 -33.55
CA LYS A 225 6.72 -13.90 -33.84
C LYS A 225 5.53 -14.04 -34.80
N ILE A 226 5.60 -14.96 -35.76
CA ILE A 226 4.52 -15.29 -36.71
C ILE A 226 3.39 -16.10 -36.06
N GLY A 227 3.56 -16.57 -34.81
CA GLY A 227 2.53 -17.33 -34.09
C GLY A 227 2.80 -18.84 -34.00
N PHE A 228 3.99 -19.31 -34.40
CA PHE A 228 4.37 -20.72 -34.24
C PHE A 228 5.00 -21.02 -32.87
N LEU A 229 4.46 -22.02 -32.18
CA LEU A 229 5.09 -22.61 -31.01
C LEU A 229 6.10 -23.68 -31.46
N VAL A 230 7.39 -23.39 -31.26
CA VAL A 230 8.49 -24.25 -31.75
C VAL A 230 9.14 -25.04 -30.60
N SER A 231 9.10 -26.38 -30.73
CA SER A 231 9.79 -27.33 -29.86
C SER A 231 10.96 -27.97 -30.61
N ASP A 232 12.16 -27.85 -30.06
CA ASP A 232 13.37 -28.50 -30.56
C ASP A 232 13.59 -29.80 -29.77
N LYS A 233 13.42 -30.96 -30.41
CA LYS A 233 13.72 -32.28 -29.82
C LYS A 233 14.74 -33.00 -30.70
N GLY A 234 16.01 -32.64 -30.53
CA GLY A 234 17.13 -33.32 -31.16
C GLY A 234 17.31 -32.94 -32.63
N LYS A 235 17.13 -33.91 -33.55
CA LYS A 235 17.32 -33.69 -35.00
C LYS A 235 16.08 -33.11 -35.69
N HIS A 236 14.92 -33.18 -35.04
CA HIS A 236 13.65 -32.75 -35.60
C HIS A 236 13.03 -31.62 -34.79
N ILE A 237 12.51 -30.64 -35.53
CA ILE A 237 11.85 -29.46 -35.00
C ILE A 237 10.35 -29.65 -35.24
N LYS A 238 9.58 -29.39 -34.19
CA LYS A 238 8.11 -29.36 -34.26
C LYS A 238 7.65 -27.91 -34.15
N ALA A 239 6.83 -27.46 -35.08
CA ALA A 239 6.18 -26.16 -35.00
C ALA A 239 4.65 -26.34 -35.04
N ILE A 240 3.96 -25.63 -34.16
CA ILE A 240 2.50 -25.68 -34.01
C ILE A 240 1.96 -24.27 -34.18
N PHE A 241 1.10 -24.05 -35.16
CA PHE A 241 0.50 -22.74 -35.42
C PHE A 241 -0.54 -22.38 -34.34
N HIS A 242 -0.37 -21.24 -33.67
CA HIS A 242 -1.22 -20.74 -32.57
C HIS A 242 -1.55 -21.76 -31.47
N GLY A 243 -0.72 -22.79 -31.31
CA GLY A 243 -0.92 -23.85 -30.32
C GLY A 243 -1.98 -24.91 -30.67
N ASP A 244 -2.64 -24.83 -31.83
CA ASP A 244 -3.56 -25.86 -32.29
C ASP A 244 -2.80 -27.01 -32.96
N ARG A 245 -2.89 -28.19 -32.34
CA ARG A 245 -2.20 -29.41 -32.78
C ARG A 245 -2.64 -29.90 -34.17
N ARG A 246 -3.82 -29.48 -34.67
CA ARG A 246 -4.27 -29.78 -36.04
C ARG A 246 -3.26 -29.26 -37.08
N TYR A 247 -2.60 -28.14 -36.77
CA TYR A 247 -1.67 -27.44 -37.65
C TYR A 247 -0.20 -27.70 -37.31
N GLN A 248 0.11 -28.90 -36.80
CA GLN A 248 1.49 -29.28 -36.48
C GLN A 248 2.27 -29.68 -37.75
N ILE A 249 3.47 -29.11 -37.88
CA ILE A 249 4.49 -29.48 -38.86
C ILE A 249 5.75 -30.00 -38.18
N SER A 250 6.49 -30.87 -38.86
CA SER A 250 7.74 -31.45 -38.35
C SER A 250 8.80 -31.46 -39.45
N PHE A 251 9.94 -30.83 -39.20
CA PHE A 251 11.02 -30.72 -40.18
C PHE A 251 12.39 -30.96 -39.53
N ALA A 252 13.40 -31.30 -40.34
CA ALA A 252 14.75 -31.52 -39.86
C ALA A 252 15.43 -30.20 -39.48
N LYS A 253 16.27 -30.22 -38.45
CA LYS A 253 17.05 -29.05 -38.02
C LYS A 253 18.08 -28.61 -39.06
N SER A 254 18.62 -29.53 -39.83
CA SER A 254 19.56 -29.25 -40.93
C SER A 254 18.99 -29.72 -42.25
N CYS A 255 18.96 -28.83 -43.24
CA CYS A 255 18.57 -29.17 -44.61
C CYS A 255 19.84 -29.44 -45.42
N SER A 256 20.02 -30.69 -45.86
CA SER A 256 21.12 -31.04 -46.78
C SER A 256 20.86 -30.55 -48.21
N ASP A 257 19.59 -30.34 -48.55
CA ASP A 257 19.15 -29.86 -49.86
C ASP A 257 18.92 -28.35 -49.83
N THR A 258 19.40 -27.67 -50.87
CA THR A 258 19.10 -26.28 -51.21
C THR A 258 17.60 -25.95 -51.23
N ARG A 259 16.75 -26.94 -51.51
CA ARG A 259 15.28 -26.79 -51.53
C ARG A 259 14.60 -27.12 -50.20
N GLY A 260 15.36 -27.48 -49.16
CA GLY A 260 14.79 -27.89 -47.87
C GLY A 260 13.85 -26.86 -47.25
N GLY A 261 14.23 -25.58 -47.27
CA GLY A 261 13.37 -24.48 -46.79
C GLY A 261 12.08 -24.31 -47.60
N LEU A 262 12.16 -24.41 -48.93
CA LEU A 262 10.99 -24.31 -49.81
C LEU A 262 9.99 -25.45 -49.58
N ASN A 263 10.50 -26.65 -49.30
CA ASN A 263 9.64 -27.79 -48.98
C ASN A 263 8.88 -27.58 -47.66
N ILE A 264 9.52 -26.96 -46.66
CA ILE A 264 8.88 -26.63 -45.38
C ILE A 264 7.79 -25.58 -45.59
N ILE A 265 8.07 -24.51 -46.34
CA ILE A 265 7.07 -23.48 -46.69
C ILE A 265 5.88 -24.12 -47.42
N GLY A 266 6.13 -25.04 -48.35
CA GLY A 266 5.07 -25.76 -49.06
C GLY A 266 4.23 -26.65 -48.15
N GLU A 267 4.83 -27.26 -47.11
CA GLU A 267 4.07 -27.99 -46.09
C GLU A 267 3.23 -27.06 -45.23
N ILE A 268 3.78 -25.92 -44.78
CA ILE A 268 3.04 -24.90 -44.03
C ILE A 268 1.86 -24.40 -44.84
N ARG A 269 2.09 -24.02 -46.10
CA ARG A 269 1.05 -23.54 -47.00
C ARG A 269 -0.10 -24.53 -47.07
N ARG A 270 0.16 -25.83 -47.30
CA ARG A 270 -0.91 -26.84 -47.39
C ARG A 270 -1.66 -27.13 -46.10
N LYS A 271 -1.03 -26.93 -44.94
CA LYS A 271 -1.63 -27.28 -43.64
C LYS A 271 -2.32 -26.11 -42.97
N VAL A 272 -1.82 -24.89 -43.18
CA VAL A 272 -2.24 -23.68 -42.45
C VAL A 272 -3.02 -22.73 -43.34
N PHE A 273 -2.71 -22.65 -44.64
CA PHE A 273 -3.20 -21.61 -45.55
C PHE A 273 -3.91 -22.19 -46.79
#